data_AF-I9WAN2-F1
#
_entry.id   AF-I9WAN2-F1
#
_cell.length_a   1.000
_cell.length_b   1.000
_cell.length_c   1.000
_cell.angle_alpha   90.00
_cell.angle_beta   90.00
_cell.angle_gamma   90.00
#
_symmetry.space_group_name_H-M   'P 1'
#
loop_
_entity.id
_entity.type
_entity.pdbx_description
1 polymer ?
#
loop_
_entity_poly.entity_id
_entity_poly.type
_entity_poly.pdbx_seq_one_letter_code
_entity_poly.pdbx_strand_id
1 'polypeptide(L)' 'MAEHYDRTVLPTRLAKPKDKGKIECAVLIAERWIIARLRNREFFDLMAFNAQIGHLLEVLNGKTMRHVGR' A
#
# COMPACT_ATOMS: atom_id res chain seq x y z
N MET A 1 7.63 12.53 -16.56
CA MET A 1 7.98 11.32 -15.76
C MET A 1 7.66 10.05 -16.53
N ALA A 2 6.44 9.85 -17.03
CA ALA A 2 6.05 8.67 -17.80
C ALA A 2 6.89 8.48 -19.09
N GLU A 3 7.03 9.53 -19.91
CA GLU A 3 7.88 9.51 -21.13
C GLU A 3 9.37 9.32 -20.83
N HIS A 4 9.84 9.79 -19.67
CA HIS A 4 11.24 9.65 -19.26
C HIS A 4 11.59 8.21 -18.84
N TYR A 5 10.60 7.46 -18.35
CA TYR A 5 10.77 6.06 -17.92
C TYR A 5 10.16 5.07 -18.93
N ASP A 6 9.95 5.49 -20.18
CA ASP A 6 9.32 4.68 -21.23
C ASP A 6 8.06 3.95 -20.72
N ARG A 7 7.20 4.72 -20.05
CA ARG A 7 5.99 4.21 -19.37
C ARG A 7 4.75 4.90 -19.92
N THR A 8 3.68 4.13 -20.13
CA THR A 8 2.37 4.67 -20.52
C THR A 8 1.48 4.88 -19.29
N VAL A 9 0.89 6.07 -19.15
CA VAL A 9 -0.13 6.35 -18.14
C VAL A 9 -1.50 5.98 -18.72
N LEU A 10 -2.14 4.96 -18.14
CA LEU A 10 -3.50 4.57 -18.50
C LEU A 10 -4.47 5.20 -17.49
N PRO A 11 -5.29 6.19 -17.90
CA PRO A 11 -6.29 6.77 -17.01
C PRO A 11 -7.33 5.72 -16.64
N THR A 12 -7.80 5.75 -15.39
CA THR A 12 -8.90 4.88 -14.96
C THR A 12 -10.21 5.37 -15.59
N ARG A 13 -11.12 4.46 -15.94
CA ARG A 13 -12.45 4.84 -16.45
C ARG A 13 -13.17 5.74 -15.43
N LEU A 14 -13.80 6.82 -15.92
CA LEU A 14 -14.59 7.74 -15.09
C LEU A 14 -15.74 7.05 -14.35
N ALA A 15 -16.36 6.03 -14.96
CA ALA A 15 -17.46 5.27 -14.37
C ALA A 15 -17.10 3.78 -14.28
N LYS A 16 -17.44 3.14 -13.17
CA LYS A 16 -17.12 1.72 -12.85
C LYS A 16 -15.62 1.44 -13.01
N PRO A 17 -14.77 2.00 -12.13
CA PRO A 17 -13.32 1.79 -12.17
C PRO A 17 -13.00 0.31 -11.96
N LYS A 18 -12.77 -0.43 -13.05
CA LYS A 18 -12.41 -1.86 -13.03
C LYS A 18 -10.91 -2.08 -13.17
N ASP A 19 -10.19 -1.08 -13.68
CA ASP A 19 -8.80 -1.20 -14.09
C ASP A 19 -7.82 -1.05 -12.91
N LYS A 20 -8.31 -0.64 -11.72
CA LYS A 20 -7.50 -0.36 -10.51
C LYS A 20 -7.78 -1.30 -9.33
N GLY A 21 -8.68 -2.28 -9.48
CA GLY A 21 -9.14 -3.10 -8.35
C GLY A 21 -8.01 -3.82 -7.59
N LYS A 22 -6.98 -4.32 -8.29
CA LYS A 22 -5.82 -4.96 -7.64
C LYS A 22 -5.01 -3.99 -6.76
N ILE A 23 -4.82 -2.75 -7.23
CA ILE A 23 -4.07 -1.73 -6.52
C ILE A 23 -4.85 -1.25 -5.31
N GLU A 24 -6.15 -0.96 -5.46
CA GLU A 24 -7.00 -0.52 -4.36
C GLU A 24 -7.11 -1.58 -3.26
N CYS A 25 -7.28 -2.85 -3.63
CA CYS A 25 -7.22 -3.95 -2.67
C CYS A 25 -5.87 -4.02 -1.94
N ALA A 26 -4.75 -3.88 -2.65
CA ALA A 26 -3.43 -3.89 -2.03
C ALA A 26 -3.25 -2.72 -1.05
N VAL A 27 -3.71 -1.51 -1.42
CA VAL A 27 -3.69 -0.32 -0.55
C VAL A 27 -4.53 -0.56 0.70
N LEU A 28 -5.75 -1.07 0.56
CA LEU A 28 -6.64 -1.37 1.69
C LEU A 28 -6.05 -2.42 2.64
N ILE A 29 -5.38 -3.44 2.11
CA ILE A 29 -4.68 -4.46 2.92
C ILE A 29 -3.55 -3.80 3.71
N ALA A 30 -2.71 -3.01 3.04
CA ALA A 30 -1.58 -2.34 3.69
C ALA A 30 -2.05 -1.39 4.79
N GLU A 31 -3.02 -0.53 4.48
CA GLU A 31 -3.60 0.43 5.42
C GLU A 31 -4.13 -0.27 6.68
N ARG A 32 -5.04 -1.24 6.51
CA ARG A 32 -5.66 -1.94 7.64
C ARG A 32 -4.65 -2.70 8.48
N TRP A 33 -3.68 -3.36 7.85
CA TRP A 33 -2.70 -4.18 8.55
C TRP A 33 -1.70 -3.33 9.35
N ILE A 34 -1.24 -2.21 8.77
CA ILE A 34 -0.32 -1.27 9.41
C ILE A 34 -1.04 -0.56 10.55
N ILE A 35 -2.20 0.08 10.30
CA ILE A 35 -2.95 0.81 11.32
C ILE A 35 -3.33 -0.11 12.49
N ALA A 36 -3.77 -1.35 12.22
CA ALA A 36 -4.12 -2.30 13.28
C ALA A 36 -2.95 -2.63 14.23
N ARG A 37 -1.69 -2.53 13.78
CA ARG A 37 -0.50 -2.72 14.61
C ARG A 37 -0.06 -1.46 15.35
N LEU A 38 -0.45 -0.30 14.85
CA LEU A 38 -0.15 1.00 15.45
C LEU A 38 -1.22 1.45 16.45
N ARG A 39 -2.43 0.87 16.40
CA ARG A 39 -3.62 1.33 17.16
C ARG A 39 -3.46 1.50 18.67
N ASN A 40 -2.49 0.82 19.29
CA ASN A 40 -2.23 0.86 20.73
C ASN A 40 -0.82 1.43 21.04
N ARG A 41 -0.25 2.20 20.12
CA ARG A 41 1.05 2.85 20.27
C ARG A 41 0.86 4.35 20.15
N GLU A 42 1.42 5.09 21.09
CA GLU A 42 1.47 6.55 21.03
C GLU A 42 2.81 6.98 20.44
N PHE A 43 2.75 7.99 19.57
CA PHE A 43 3.93 8.58 18.95
C PHE A 43 3.95 10.07 19.28
N PHE A 44 5.09 10.55 19.76
CA PHE A 44 5.31 11.95 20.10
C PHE A 44 6.18 12.68 19.06
N ASP A 45 6.56 11.97 18.00
CA ASP A 45 7.41 12.47 16.92
C ASP A 45 7.00 11.86 15.58
N LEU A 46 6.93 12.70 14.54
CA LEU A 46 6.49 12.31 13.21
C LEU A 46 7.51 11.40 12.52
N MET A 47 8.80 11.64 12.74
CA MET A 47 9.85 10.82 12.15
C MET A 47 9.85 9.41 12.75
N ALA A 48 9.65 9.27 14.07
CA ALA A 48 9.46 7.99 14.73
C ALA A 48 8.22 7.24 14.21
N PHE A 49 7.12 7.96 13.98
CA PHE A 49 5.92 7.39 13.37
C PHE A 49 6.17 6.87 11.95
N ASN A 50 6.82 7.69 11.09
CA ASN A 50 7.16 7.31 9.73
C ASN A 50 8.14 6.12 9.67
N ALA A 51 9.13 6.09 10.56
CA ALA A 51 10.05 4.96 10.67
C ALA A 51 9.31 3.67 11.01
N GLN A 52 8.33 3.74 11.93
CA GLN A 52 7.54 2.57 12.29
C GLN A 52 6.63 2.10 11.14
N ILE A 53 6.06 3.02 10.35
CA ILE A 53 5.32 2.68 9.13
C ILE A 53 6.25 1.98 8.13
N GLY A 54 7.44 2.52 7.89
CA GLY A 54 8.43 1.92 6.98
C GLY A 54 8.80 0.50 7.37
N HIS A 55 9.12 0.28 8.65
CA HIS A 55 9.40 -1.05 9.17
C HIS A 55 8.21 -2.03 8.98
N LEU A 56 6.99 -1.58 9.27
CA LEU A 56 5.79 -2.39 9.09
C LEU A 56 5.52 -2.71 7.62
N LEU A 57 5.81 -1.78 6.72
CA LEU A 57 5.70 -1.99 5.28
C LEU A 57 6.68 -3.05 4.78
N GLU A 58 7.94 -3.02 5.23
CA GLU A 58 8.93 -4.07 4.92
C GLU A 58 8.46 -5.44 5.40
N VAL A 59 7.96 -5.52 6.65
CA VAL A 59 7.42 -6.75 7.21
C VAL A 59 6.22 -7.26 6.40
N LEU A 60 5.34 -6.36 5.94
CA LEU A 60 4.19 -6.74 5.12
C LEU A 60 4.63 -7.26 3.74
N ASN A 61 5.55 -6.57 3.08
CA ASN A 61 6.06 -6.94 1.76
C ASN A 61 6.86 -8.26 1.79
N GLY A 62 7.50 -8.57 2.92
CA GLY A 62 8.22 -9.84 3.13
C GLY A 62 7.33 -11.04 3.47
N LYS A 63 6.00 -10.87 3.64
CA LYS A 63 5.10 -11.98 3.94
C LYS A 63 4.69 -12.73 2.68
N THR A 64 4.79 -14.06 2.73
CA THR A 64 4.15 -14.93 1.74
C THR A 64 2.63 -14.79 1.81
N MET A 65 2.02 -14.18 0.82
CA MET A 65 0.56 -14.10 0.71
C MET A 65 0.00 -15.45 0.28
N ARG A 66 -0.86 -16.04 1.12
CA ARG A 66 -1.42 -17.38 0.91
C ARG A 66 -2.44 -17.49 -0.24
N HIS A 67 -2.85 -16.39 -0.86
CA HIS A 67 -3.95 -16.34 -1.85
C HIS A 67 -3.67 -15.46 -3.08
N VAL A 68 -2.41 -15.18 -3.43
CA VAL A 68 -2.07 -14.47 -4.69
C VAL A 68 -1.56 -15.50 -5.69
N GLY A 69 -2.45 -16.13 -6.45
CA GLY A 69 -2.07 -17.14 -7.46
C GLY A 69 -3.06 -18.26 -7.79
N ARG A 70 -4.35 -18.14 -7.45
CA ARG A 70 -5.41 -18.95 -8.08
C ARG A 70 -6.27 -18.05 -8.95
#